data_AF-A0A2N3CH92-F1
#
_entry.id   AF-A0A2N3CH92-F1
#
_cell.length_a   1.000
_cell.length_b   1.000
_cell.length_c   1.000
_cell.angle_alpha   90.00
_cell.angle_beta   90.00
_cell.angle_gamma   90.00
#
_symmetry.space_group_name_H-M   'P 1'
#
loop_
_entity.id
_entity.type
_entity.pdbx_description
1 polymer ?
#
loop_
_entity_poly.entity_id
_entity_poly.type
_entity_poly.pdbx_seq_one_letter_code
_entity_poly.pdbx_strand_id
1 'polypeptide(L)'
;MSRLPRNQAAQLQALVGIKRQKAEQDMLILQQDVRRIEDEIAQIEGSLKALDKTGEECDGASLARRHGAVERMIAELGTRKAALAARKIDLEAARDALRRVMHSQDRIEDL
;
A
#
# COMPACT_ATOMS: atom_id res chain seq x y z
N MET A 1 -0.02 -43.70 11.82
CA MET A 1 -0.63 -42.46 11.29
C MET A 1 -1.85 -42.12 12.13
N SER A 2 -1.74 -41.08 12.97
CA SER A 2 -2.85 -40.67 13.84
C SER A 2 -3.88 -39.92 13.00
N ARG A 3 -5.07 -40.50 12.82
CA ARG A 3 -6.20 -39.80 12.19
C ARG A 3 -6.70 -38.76 13.19
N LEU A 4 -6.62 -37.48 12.83
CA LEU A 4 -7.20 -36.40 13.62
C LEU A 4 -8.72 -36.68 13.79
N PRO A 5 -9.27 -36.52 15.01
CA PRO A 5 -10.69 -36.66 15.21
C PRO A 5 -11.44 -35.62 14.38
N ARG A 6 -12.55 -36.01 13.76
CA ARG A 6 -13.33 -35.20 12.79
C ARG A 6 -13.64 -33.76 13.25
N ASN A 7 -13.88 -33.57 14.55
CA ASN A 7 -14.10 -32.24 15.14
C ASN A 7 -12.85 -31.35 15.14
N GLN A 8 -11.65 -31.90 15.33
CA GLN A 8 -10.40 -31.13 15.28
C GLN A 8 -10.05 -30.73 13.84
N ALA A 9 -10.29 -31.60 12.85
CA ALA A 9 -10.10 -31.27 11.44
C ALA A 9 -11.02 -30.12 11.00
N ALA A 10 -12.30 -30.15 11.37
CA ALA A 10 -13.26 -29.08 11.07
C ALA A 10 -12.89 -27.74 11.74
N GLN A 11 -12.41 -27.77 12.98
CA GLN A 11 -11.93 -26.57 13.69
C GLN A 11 -10.69 -25.96 13.03
N LEU A 12 -9.74 -26.79 12.58
CA LEU A 12 -8.55 -26.33 11.87
C LEU A 12 -8.91 -25.70 10.52
N GLN A 13 -9.83 -26.31 9.76
CA GLN A 13 -10.30 -25.78 8.49
C GLN A 13 -10.99 -24.42 8.67
N ALA A 14 -11.86 -24.28 9.68
CA ALA A 14 -12.50 -23.01 10.01
C ALA A 14 -11.48 -21.93 10.39
N LEU A 15 -10.48 -22.28 11.21
CA LEU A 15 -9.43 -21.35 11.62
C LEU A 15 -8.59 -20.85 10.43
N VAL A 16 -8.23 -21.75 9.51
CA VAL A 16 -7.46 -21.38 8.31
C VAL A 16 -8.30 -20.54 7.34
N GLY A 17 -9.59 -20.83 7.19
CA GLY A 17 -10.51 -19.99 6.41
C GLY A 17 -10.57 -18.55 6.94
N ILE A 18 -10.68 -18.37 8.26
CA ILE A 18 -10.65 -17.03 8.88
C ILE A 18 -9.30 -16.33 8.65
N LYS A 19 -8.18 -17.05 8.80
CA LYS A 19 -6.84 -16.50 8.55
C LYS A 19 -6.66 -16.07 7.11
N ARG A 20 -7.20 -16.83 6.15
CA ARG A 20 -7.17 -16.49 4.72
C ARG A 20 -7.96 -15.23 4.45
N GLN A 21 -9.21 -15.17 4.92
CA GLN A 21 -10.07 -14.00 4.75
C GLN A 21 -9.40 -12.74 5.32
N LYS A 22 -8.76 -12.84 6.49
CA LYS A 22 -8.01 -11.72 7.07
C LYS A 22 -6.82 -11.31 6.20
N ALA A 23 -6.01 -12.27 5.73
CA ALA A 23 -4.86 -11.99 4.87
C ALA A 23 -5.26 -11.33 3.53
N GLU A 24 -6.39 -11.77 2.95
CA GLU A 24 -6.97 -11.16 1.74
C GLU A 24 -7.42 -9.72 2.00
N GLN A 25 -8.10 -9.47 3.14
CA GLN A 25 -8.53 -8.14 3.54
C GLN A 25 -7.34 -7.19 3.77
N ASP A 26 -6.32 -7.66 4.50
CA ASP A 26 -5.09 -6.88 4.77
C ASP A 26 -4.38 -6.51 3.46
N MET A 27 -4.29 -7.45 2.51
CA MET A 27 -3.73 -7.18 1.18
C MET A 27 -4.55 -6.12 0.43
N LEU A 28 -5.88 -6.20 0.48
CA LEU A 28 -6.76 -5.27 -0.24
C LEU A 28 -6.64 -3.84 0.32
N ILE A 29 -6.55 -3.69 1.63
CA ILE A 29 -6.29 -2.41 2.30
C ILE A 29 -4.94 -1.83 1.85
N LEU A 30 -3.89 -2.64 1.84
CA LEU A 30 -2.56 -2.21 1.41
C LEU A 30 -2.53 -1.78 -0.06
N GLN A 31 -3.24 -2.50 -0.94
CA GLN A 31 -3.37 -2.12 -2.35
C GLN A 31 -4.09 -0.77 -2.52
N GLN A 32 -5.16 -0.54 -1.76
CA GLN A 32 -5.88 0.75 -1.78
C GLN A 32 -5.00 1.89 -1.28
N ASP A 33 -4.22 1.66 -0.22
CA ASP A 33 -3.29 2.66 0.30
C ASP A 33 -2.17 2.99 -0.70
N VAL A 34 -1.58 1.98 -1.34
CA VAL A 34 -0.56 2.19 -2.39
C VAL A 34 -1.14 3.05 -3.51
N ARG A 35 -2.33 2.72 -4.00
CA ARG A 35 -3.00 3.48 -5.07
C ARG A 35 -3.28 4.92 -4.65
N ARG A 36 -3.79 5.13 -3.44
CA ARG A 36 -4.05 6.47 -2.90
C ARG A 36 -2.77 7.31 -2.85
N ILE A 37 -1.65 6.74 -2.38
CA ILE A 37 -0.37 7.47 -2.31
C ILE A 37 0.16 7.77 -3.72
N GLU A 38 -0.01 6.86 -4.68
CA GLU A 38 0.36 7.10 -6.09
C GLU A 38 -0.46 8.25 -6.70
N ASP A 39 -1.76 8.31 -6.43
CA ASP A 39 -2.64 9.39 -6.88
C ASP A 39 -2.23 10.75 -6.26
N GLU A 40 -1.91 10.78 -4.97
CA GLU A 40 -1.41 11.97 -4.27
C GLU A 40 -0.08 12.48 -4.87
N ILE A 41 0.85 11.57 -5.17
CA ILE A 41 2.12 11.89 -5.84
C ILE A 41 1.85 12.50 -7.21
N ALA A 42 0.96 11.89 -8.00
CA ALA A 42 0.62 12.39 -9.34
C ALA A 42 -0.01 13.80 -9.29
N GLN A 43 -0.83 14.10 -8.27
CA GLN A 43 -1.40 15.44 -8.07
C GLN A 43 -0.33 16.49 -7.73
N ILE A 44 0.63 16.16 -6.86
CA ILE A 44 1.74 17.06 -6.51
C ILE A 44 2.62 17.32 -7.74
N GLU A 45 2.98 16.26 -8.48
CA GLU A 45 3.77 16.40 -9.71
C GLU A 45 3.03 17.19 -10.79
N GLY A 46 1.71 17.02 -10.92
CA GLY A 46 0.87 17.80 -11.82
C GLY A 46 0.86 19.28 -11.46
N SER A 47 0.75 19.59 -10.17
CA SER A 47 0.76 20.97 -9.67
C SER A 47 2.11 21.65 -9.85
N LEU A 48 3.23 20.94 -9.63
CA LEU A 48 4.58 21.44 -9.92
C LEU A 48 4.76 21.76 -11.41
N LYS A 49 4.31 20.89 -12.31
CA LYS A 49 4.34 21.14 -13.77
C LYS A 49 3.49 22.33 -14.18
N ALA A 50 2.34 22.54 -13.53
CA ALA A 50 1.48 23.70 -13.81
C ALA A 50 2.16 25.01 -13.39
N LEU A 51 2.85 25.03 -12.24
CA LEU A 51 3.59 26.19 -11.78
C LEU A 51 4.74 26.55 -12.73
N ASP A 52 5.49 25.57 -13.21
CA ASP A 52 6.60 25.75 -14.16
C ASP A 52 6.15 26.46 -15.46
N LYS A 53 4.94 26.14 -15.94
CA LYS A 53 4.35 26.75 -17.15
C LYS A 53 3.91 28.21 -16.98
N THR A 54 3.80 28.72 -15.75
CA THR A 54 3.25 30.06 -15.45
C THR A 54 4.30 31.14 -15.16
N GLY A 55 5.54 30.91 -15.60
CA GLY A 55 6.72 31.71 -15.22
C GLY A 55 6.88 33.08 -15.88
N GLU A 56 5.99 33.52 -16.78
CA GLU A 56 6.26 34.68 -17.65
C GLU A 56 5.88 36.06 -17.05
N GLU A 57 5.04 36.13 -16.01
CA GLU A 57 4.57 37.42 -15.45
C GLU A 57 4.51 37.38 -13.91
N CYS A 58 5.61 37.69 -13.21
CA CYS A 58 5.60 37.77 -11.74
C CYS A 58 6.52 38.85 -11.16
N ASP A 59 6.01 39.58 -10.16
CA ASP A 59 6.81 40.45 -9.30
C ASP A 59 7.65 39.67 -8.27
N GLY A 60 8.61 40.35 -7.62
CA GLY A 60 9.56 39.72 -6.69
C GLY A 60 8.91 39.06 -5.45
N ALA A 61 7.79 39.59 -4.96
CA ALA A 61 7.07 39.01 -3.82
C ALA A 61 6.29 37.74 -4.21
N SER A 62 5.76 37.70 -5.43
CA SER A 62 5.16 36.52 -6.04
C SER A 62 6.19 35.41 -6.23
N LEU A 63 7.40 35.74 -6.69
CA LEU A 63 8.49 34.79 -6.87
C LEU A 63 8.94 34.15 -5.55
N ALA A 64 9.17 34.94 -4.50
CA ALA A 64 9.59 34.41 -3.20
C ALA A 64 8.55 33.44 -2.57
N ARG A 65 7.25 33.79 -2.67
CA ARG A 65 6.16 32.92 -2.20
C ARG A 65 6.05 31.64 -3.03
N ARG A 66 6.18 31.73 -4.36
CA ARG A 66 6.19 30.55 -5.24
C ARG A 66 7.36 29.64 -4.90
N HIS A 67 8.56 30.18 -4.69
CA HIS A 67 9.74 29.40 -4.32
C HIS A 67 9.52 28.60 -3.03
N GLY A 68 9.07 29.26 -1.95
CA GLY A 68 8.80 28.56 -0.68
C GLY A 68 7.61 27.59 -0.74
N ALA A 69 6.64 27.80 -1.64
CA ALA A 69 5.59 26.82 -1.90
C ALA A 69 6.12 25.60 -2.65
N VAL A 70 6.93 25.80 -3.69
CA VAL A 70 7.56 24.74 -4.49
C VAL A 70 8.48 23.88 -3.62
N GLU A 71 9.34 24.48 -2.79
CA GLU A 71 10.20 23.73 -1.87
C GLU A 71 9.41 22.83 -0.93
N ARG A 72 8.30 23.34 -0.35
CA ARG A 72 7.41 22.55 0.49
C ARG A 72 6.76 21.40 -0.28
N MET A 73 6.32 21.63 -1.51
CA MET A 73 5.73 20.59 -2.36
C MET A 73 6.76 19.52 -2.75
N ILE A 74 8.01 19.89 -3.01
CA ILE A 74 9.12 18.94 -3.27
C ILE A 74 9.41 18.11 -2.01
N ALA A 75 9.45 18.74 -0.83
CA ALA A 75 9.63 18.04 0.42
C ALA A 75 8.48 17.04 0.68
N GLU A 76 7.23 17.47 0.47
CA GLU A 76 6.07 16.59 0.58
C GLU A 76 6.11 15.45 -0.44
N LEU A 77 6.51 15.71 -1.68
CA LEU A 77 6.70 14.66 -2.69
C LEU A 77 7.72 13.63 -2.22
N GLY A 78 8.82 14.07 -1.61
CA GLY A 78 9.83 13.20 -1.03
C GLY A 78 9.28 12.31 0.09
N THR A 79 8.51 12.89 1.03
CA THR A 79 7.90 12.12 2.13
C THR A 79 6.88 11.11 1.61
N ARG A 80 6.06 11.48 0.62
CA ARG A 80 5.08 10.55 0.01
C ARG A 80 5.75 9.43 -0.77
N LYS A 81 6.85 9.70 -1.49
CA LYS A 81 7.64 8.67 -2.17
C LYS A 81 8.26 7.67 -1.17
N ALA A 82 8.75 8.15 -0.03
CA ALA A 82 9.23 7.29 1.04
C ALA A 82 8.09 6.44 1.65
N ALA A 83 6.93 7.04 1.91
CA ALA A 83 5.75 6.32 2.38
C ALA A 83 5.27 5.26 1.39
N LEU A 84 5.29 5.57 0.08
CA LEU A 84 4.97 4.61 -0.99
C LEU A 84 5.91 3.42 -0.98
N ALA A 85 7.22 3.66 -0.86
CA ALA A 85 8.23 2.60 -0.80
C ALA A 85 7.99 1.68 0.41
N ALA A 86 7.75 2.24 1.59
CA ALA A 86 7.39 1.48 2.77
C ALA A 86 6.12 0.64 2.56
N ARG A 87 5.07 1.24 2.00
CA ARG A 87 3.79 0.53 1.77
C ARG A 87 3.89 -0.57 0.72
N LYS A 88 4.76 -0.42 -0.28
CA LYS A 88 5.07 -1.49 -1.25
C LYS A 88 5.77 -2.67 -0.58
N ILE A 89 6.67 -2.43 0.37
CA ILE A 89 7.30 -3.49 1.17
C ILE A 89 6.23 -4.23 2.00
N ASP A 90 5.35 -3.50 2.68
CA ASP A 90 4.24 -4.10 3.44
C ASP A 90 3.34 -4.96 2.54
N LEU A 91 3.05 -4.48 1.32
CA LEU A 91 2.22 -5.20 0.36
C LEU A 91 2.87 -6.51 -0.10
N GLU A 92 4.18 -6.52 -0.36
CA GLU A 92 4.89 -7.77 -0.67
C GLU A 92 4.88 -8.74 0.51
N ALA A 93 5.09 -8.24 1.73
CA ALA A 93 5.01 -9.07 2.93
C ALA A 93 3.62 -9.68 3.12
N ALA A 94 2.55 -8.93 2.82
CA ALA A 94 1.17 -9.41 2.87
C ALA A 94 0.87 -10.44 1.78
N ARG A 95 1.42 -10.27 0.56
CA ARG A 95 1.33 -11.27 -0.51
C ARG A 95 1.98 -12.59 -0.10
N ASP A 96 3.17 -12.54 0.49
CA ASP A 96 3.85 -13.72 0.99
C ASP A 96 3.09 -14.39 2.14
N ALA A 97 2.50 -13.60 3.03
CA ALA A 97 1.65 -14.12 4.10
C ALA A 97 0.41 -14.84 3.53
N LEU A 98 -0.26 -14.26 2.53
CA LEU A 98 -1.40 -14.88 1.87
C LEU A 98 -1.01 -16.21 1.19
N ARG A 99 0.12 -16.24 0.46
CA ARG A 99 0.62 -17.49 -0.15
C ARG A 99 0.86 -18.58 0.89
N ARG A 100 1.47 -18.24 2.03
CA ARG A 100 1.69 -19.20 3.13
C ARG A 100 0.38 -19.74 3.69
N VAL A 101 -0.64 -18.88 3.84
CA VAL A 101 -1.96 -19.31 4.33
C VAL A 101 -2.64 -20.24 3.31
N MET A 102 -2.59 -19.93 2.02
CA MET A 102 -3.13 -20.79 0.97
C MET A 102 -2.45 -22.17 0.98
N HIS A 103 -1.11 -22.22 1.04
CA HIS A 103 -0.39 -23.50 1.15
C HIS A 103 -0.73 -24.29 2.42
N SER A 104 -1.03 -23.60 3.53
CA SER A 104 -1.47 -24.27 4.75
C SER A 104 -2.89 -24.83 4.63
N GLN A 105 -3.74 -24.19 3.84
CA GLN A 105 -5.09 -24.67 3.54
C GLN A 105 -5.04 -25.94 2.69
N ASP A 106 -4.27 -25.92 1.60
CA ASP A 106 -4.10 -27.08 0.70
C ASP A 106 -3.66 -28.33 1.49
N ARG A 107 -2.69 -28.16 2.39
CA ARG A 107 -2.21 -29.25 3.26
C ARG A 107 -3.23 -29.78 4.27
N ILE A 108 -4.21 -28.97 4.67
CA ILE A 108 -5.28 -29.41 5.58
C ILE A 108 -6.38 -30.13 4.79
N GLU A 109 -6.61 -29.76 3.54
CA GLU A 109 -7.53 -30.48 2.65
C GLU A 109 -7.02 -31.89 2.31
N ASP A 110 -5.70 -32.10 2.35
CA ASP A 110 -5.04 -33.41 2.16
C ASP A 110 -5.02 -34.33 3.42
N LEU A 111 -5.50 -33.87 4.60
CA LEU A 111 -5.45 -34.59 5.89
C LEU A 111 -6.77 -35.30 6.27
#